data_AF-A0A4Q5SJJ2-F1
#
_entry.id   AF-A0A4Q5SJJ2-F1
#
_cell.length_a   1.000
_cell.length_b   1.000
_cell.length_c   1.000
_cell.angle_alpha   90.00
_cell.angle_beta   90.00
_cell.angle_gamma   90.00
#
_symmetry.space_group_name_H-M   'P 1'
#
loop_
_entity.id
_entity.type
_entity.pdbx_description
1 polymer ?
#
loop_
_entity_poly.entity_id
_entity_poly.type
_entity_poly.pdbx_seq_one_letter_code
_entity_poly.pdbx_strand_id
1 'polypeptide(L)'
;MKSLPILTAALFALAACNSTPKAPEVVDTNPDPMAKELANRAPVELPPAIKADKTMRCKDNSLLYVTFFEGNKLAFVRTEKAGAINRLTAPAAGEPLVADGGWKMTGTPSLITITQPGKGSQTCKS
;
A
#
# COMPACT_ATOMS: atom_id res chain seq x y z
N MET A 1 -7.38 74.90 45.50
CA MET A 1 -6.06 74.39 45.03
C MET A 1 -5.93 72.93 45.45
N LYS A 2 -5.42 72.08 44.54
CA LYS A 2 -5.07 70.64 44.67
C LYS A 2 -6.25 69.66 44.86
N SER A 3 -6.77 68.93 43.84
CA SER A 3 -6.24 67.73 43.10
C SER A 3 -5.96 66.53 44.02
N LEU A 4 -6.38 65.27 43.85
CA LEU A 4 -7.11 64.43 42.89
C LEU A 4 -7.25 63.01 43.59
N PRO A 5 -7.61 61.89 42.93
CA PRO A 5 -8.89 61.18 42.89
C PRO A 5 -9.01 59.88 43.74
N ILE A 6 -10.24 59.48 44.07
CA ILE A 6 -10.60 58.12 44.54
C ILE A 6 -10.88 57.28 43.29
N LEU A 7 -9.89 56.51 42.80
CA LEU A 7 -10.09 55.65 41.63
C LEU A 7 -9.13 54.45 41.63
N THR A 8 -9.28 53.48 42.54
CA THR A 8 -8.43 52.27 42.51
C THR A 8 -9.10 50.94 42.90
N ALA A 9 -10.38 50.91 43.30
CA ALA A 9 -10.98 49.66 43.80
C ALA A 9 -11.50 48.68 42.73
N ALA A 10 -11.64 49.08 41.46
CA ALA A 10 -12.25 48.24 40.41
C ALA A 10 -11.26 47.33 39.63
N LEU A 11 -9.95 47.45 39.86
CA LEU A 11 -8.93 46.74 39.07
C LEU A 11 -8.61 45.33 39.59
N PHE A 12 -9.01 44.97 40.80
CA PHE A 12 -8.73 43.64 41.36
C PHE A 12 -9.72 42.56 40.89
N ALA A 13 -10.90 42.93 40.39
CA ALA A 13 -11.88 41.97 39.88
C ALA A 13 -11.53 41.42 38.48
N LEU A 14 -10.66 42.12 37.72
CA LEU A 14 -10.33 41.74 36.34
C LEU A 14 -9.14 40.77 36.22
N ALA A 15 -8.33 40.63 37.28
CA ALA A 15 -7.17 39.73 37.30
C ALA A 15 -7.56 38.24 37.36
N ALA A 16 -8.81 37.90 37.69
CA ALA A 16 -9.29 36.52 37.77
C ALA A 16 -9.93 35.99 36.45
N CYS A 17 -10.30 36.87 35.51
CA CYS A 17 -10.94 36.45 34.25
C CYS A 17 -9.94 36.08 33.13
N ASN A 18 -8.63 36.25 33.35
CA ASN A 18 -7.58 35.76 32.45
C ASN A 18 -7.02 34.39 32.89
N SER A 19 -7.84 33.61 33.60
CA SER A 19 -7.55 32.23 34.01
C SER A 19 -7.89 31.24 32.89
N THR A 20 -7.73 31.66 31.63
CA THR A 20 -7.85 30.75 30.48
C THR A 20 -6.53 29.98 30.40
N PRO A 21 -6.53 28.64 30.45
CA PRO A 21 -5.28 27.90 30.31
C PRO A 21 -4.63 28.28 28.97
N LYS A 22 -3.35 28.66 29.02
CA LYS A 22 -2.56 29.13 27.86
C LYS A 22 -2.37 28.06 26.77
N ALA A 23 -2.86 26.85 27.00
CA ALA A 23 -2.97 25.78 26.04
C ALA A 23 -4.30 25.05 26.30
N PRO A 24 -4.95 24.48 25.27
CA PRO A 24 -6.08 23.58 25.49
C PRO A 24 -5.66 22.49 26.47
N GLU A 25 -6.51 22.22 27.46
CA GLU A 25 -6.32 21.10 28.38
C GLU A 25 -6.38 19.82 27.53
N VAL A 26 -5.22 19.20 27.34
CA VAL A 26 -5.12 17.92 26.65
C VAL A 26 -5.67 16.87 27.61
N VAL A 27 -6.98 16.62 27.54
CA VAL A 27 -7.64 15.45 28.15
C VAL A 27 -7.31 14.21 27.31
N ASP A 28 -6.02 13.96 27.11
CA ASP A 28 -5.51 12.74 26.48
C ASP A 28 -4.31 12.24 27.28
N THR A 29 -4.56 11.93 28.54
CA THR A 29 -3.67 11.16 29.40
C THR A 29 -4.07 9.68 29.41
N ASN A 30 -4.73 9.20 28.36
CA ASN A 30 -5.05 7.79 28.21
C ASN A 30 -3.91 7.12 27.42
N PRO A 31 -2.84 6.61 28.07
CA PRO A 31 -1.78 5.93 27.36
C PRO A 31 -2.39 4.74 26.61
N ASP A 32 -2.16 4.70 25.29
CA ASP A 32 -2.58 3.60 24.44
C ASP A 32 -2.04 2.28 25.06
N PRO A 33 -2.93 1.37 25.49
CA PRO A 33 -2.52 0.12 26.13
C PRO A 33 -1.66 -0.76 25.21
N MET A 34 -1.65 -0.49 23.91
CA MET A 34 -0.88 -1.18 22.88
C MET A 34 0.38 -0.42 22.42
N ALA A 35 0.71 0.75 22.97
CA ALA A 35 1.82 1.59 22.50
C ALA A 35 3.17 0.83 22.41
N LYS A 36 3.47 -0.01 23.40
CA LYS A 36 4.69 -0.83 23.42
C LYS A 36 4.67 -1.94 22.37
N GLU A 37 3.50 -2.47 22.03
CA GLU A 37 3.36 -3.52 21.03
C GLU A 37 3.49 -2.95 19.62
N LEU A 38 2.88 -1.79 19.37
CA LEU A 38 2.99 -1.04 18.12
C LEU A 38 4.43 -0.60 17.84
N ALA A 39 5.16 -0.12 18.85
CA ALA A 39 6.55 0.31 18.72
C ALA A 39 7.52 -0.84 18.36
N ASN A 40 7.16 -2.09 18.70
CA ASN A 40 8.00 -3.28 18.46
C ASN A 40 7.52 -4.14 17.29
N ARG A 41 6.45 -3.75 16.59
CA ARG A 41 5.98 -4.51 15.42
C ARG A 41 6.95 -4.33 14.26
N ALA A 42 7.32 -5.46 13.65
CA ALA A 42 8.00 -5.44 12.37
C ALA A 42 7.14 -4.70 11.32
N PRO A 43 7.76 -3.99 10.36
CA PRO A 43 7.03 -3.35 9.27
C PRO A 43 6.12 -4.35 8.58
N VAL A 44 4.84 -3.99 8.43
CA VAL A 44 3.89 -4.80 7.66
C VAL A 44 4.28 -4.73 6.20
N GLU A 45 4.67 -5.86 5.63
CA GLU A 45 4.93 -5.93 4.19
C GLU A 45 3.59 -5.84 3.46
N LEU A 46 3.37 -4.70 2.82
CA LEU A 46 2.17 -4.49 2.03
C LEU A 46 2.21 -5.42 0.81
N PRO A 47 1.06 -6.01 0.43
CA PRO A 47 0.97 -6.76 -0.82
C PRO A 47 1.51 -5.92 -1.96
N PRO A 48 2.27 -6.53 -2.90
CA PRO A 48 2.75 -5.81 -4.07
C PRO A 48 1.60 -5.09 -4.78
N ALA A 49 1.82 -3.83 -5.17
CA ALA A 49 0.84 -3.08 -5.94
C ALA A 49 0.74 -3.64 -7.37
N ILE A 50 -0.43 -3.50 -8.00
CA ILE A 50 -0.60 -3.87 -9.41
C ILE A 50 0.08 -2.80 -10.27
N LYS A 51 1.04 -3.23 -11.07
CA LYS A 51 1.78 -2.41 -12.03
C LYS A 51 1.02 -2.28 -13.36
N ALA A 52 0.46 -3.39 -13.82
CA ALA A 52 -0.30 -3.44 -15.07
C ALA A 52 -1.24 -4.64 -15.10
N ASP A 53 -2.39 -4.49 -15.73
CA ASP A 53 -3.27 -5.60 -16.07
C ASP A 53 -3.47 -5.63 -17.59
N LYS A 54 -3.19 -6.78 -18.21
CA LYS A 54 -3.11 -6.91 -19.67
C LYS A 54 -3.77 -8.19 -20.14
N THR A 55 -4.53 -8.06 -21.23
CA THR A 55 -4.94 -9.21 -22.03
C THR A 55 -3.87 -9.45 -23.10
N MET A 56 -3.24 -10.61 -23.08
CA MET A 56 -2.15 -10.99 -23.96
C MET A 56 -2.65 -12.00 -24.99
N ARG A 57 -2.37 -11.77 -26.27
CA ARG A 57 -2.60 -12.72 -27.36
C ARG A 57 -1.34 -13.53 -27.64
N CYS A 58 -1.45 -14.84 -27.54
CA CYS A 58 -0.37 -15.78 -27.79
C CYS A 58 -0.29 -16.23 -29.26
N LYS A 59 0.82 -16.86 -29.63
CA LYS A 59 1.06 -17.37 -31.01
C LYS A 59 -0.01 -18.38 -31.46
N ASP A 60 -0.54 -19.16 -30.53
CA ASP A 60 -1.66 -20.11 -30.77
C ASP A 60 -3.04 -19.43 -30.86
N ASN A 61 -3.09 -18.09 -30.95
CA ASN A 61 -4.29 -17.25 -30.89
C ASN A 61 -5.08 -17.31 -29.57
N SER A 62 -4.59 -18.02 -28.56
CA SER A 62 -5.21 -17.98 -27.23
C SER A 62 -5.03 -16.62 -26.56
N LEU A 63 -5.91 -16.33 -25.61
CA LEU A 63 -5.86 -15.13 -24.77
C LEU A 63 -5.45 -15.52 -23.36
N LEU A 64 -4.52 -14.75 -22.80
CA LEU A 64 -4.17 -14.82 -21.39
C LEU A 64 -4.48 -13.48 -20.73
N TYR A 65 -4.92 -13.53 -19.49
CA TYR A 65 -5.15 -12.35 -18.67
C TYR A 65 -4.05 -12.32 -17.62
N VAL A 66 -3.16 -11.34 -17.74
CA VAL A 66 -1.93 -11.26 -16.95
C VAL A 66 -1.91 -9.98 -16.14
N THR A 67 -1.90 -10.13 -14.83
CA THR A 67 -1.72 -9.03 -13.88
C THR A 67 -0.27 -9.04 -13.41
N PHE A 68 0.44 -7.95 -13.71
CA PHE A 68 1.82 -7.72 -13.31
C PHE A 68 1.85 -6.89 -12.02
N PHE A 69 2.73 -7.25 -11.11
CA PHE A 69 2.89 -6.55 -9.85
C PHE A 69 4.21 -5.77 -9.80
N GLU A 70 4.23 -4.75 -8.95
CA GLU A 70 5.43 -3.99 -8.64
C GLU A 70 6.53 -4.91 -8.09
N GLY A 71 7.78 -4.55 -8.37
CA GLY A 71 8.95 -5.36 -8.02
C GLY A 71 9.23 -6.53 -8.98
N ASN A 72 8.38 -6.81 -9.98
CA ASN A 72 8.58 -7.86 -11.00
C ASN A 72 8.88 -9.27 -10.44
N LYS A 73 8.46 -9.57 -9.20
CA LYS A 73 8.62 -10.87 -8.55
C LYS A 73 7.33 -11.69 -8.52
N LEU A 74 6.22 -11.10 -8.96
CA LEU A 74 4.89 -11.70 -8.93
C LEU A 74 4.12 -11.35 -10.19
N ALA A 75 3.44 -12.35 -10.74
CA ALA A 75 2.41 -12.15 -11.74
C ALA A 75 1.27 -13.16 -11.56
N PHE A 76 0.05 -12.74 -11.85
CA PHE A 76 -1.10 -13.61 -11.92
C PHE A 76 -1.44 -13.88 -13.38
N VAL A 77 -1.60 -15.15 -13.75
CA VAL A 77 -1.95 -15.56 -15.11
C VAL A 77 -3.26 -16.35 -15.08
N ARG A 78 -4.22 -15.93 -15.91
CA ARG A 78 -5.46 -16.67 -16.14
C ARG A 78 -5.61 -17.00 -17.62
N THR A 79 -6.14 -18.17 -17.92
CA THR A 79 -6.49 -18.60 -19.29
C THR A 79 -7.87 -18.11 -19.72
N GLU A 80 -8.66 -17.61 -18.77
CA GLU A 80 -10.02 -17.08 -18.98
C GLU A 80 -10.21 -15.86 -18.09
N LYS A 81 -11.07 -14.92 -18.49
CA LYS A 81 -11.24 -13.62 -17.81
C LYS A 81 -11.60 -13.77 -16.32
N ALA A 82 -12.49 -14.72 -16.01
CA ALA A 82 -12.92 -15.06 -14.66
C ALA A 82 -12.37 -16.43 -14.19
N GLY A 83 -11.36 -16.96 -14.86
CA GLY A 83 -10.78 -18.27 -14.56
C GLY A 83 -9.89 -18.26 -13.32
N ALA A 84 -9.39 -19.45 -12.97
CA ALA A 84 -8.47 -19.65 -11.86
C ALA A 84 -7.17 -18.83 -12.03
N ILE A 85 -6.66 -18.32 -10.91
CA ILE A 85 -5.39 -17.58 -10.87
C ILE A 85 -4.24 -18.58 -10.76
N ASN A 86 -3.36 -18.57 -11.75
CA ASN A 86 -2.04 -19.18 -11.63
C ASN A 86 -1.10 -18.11 -11.09
N ARG A 87 -0.69 -18.26 -9.83
CA ARG A 87 0.22 -17.32 -9.16
C ARG A 87 1.66 -17.70 -9.46
N LEU A 88 2.34 -16.93 -10.29
CA LEU A 88 3.74 -17.14 -10.63
C LEU A 88 4.62 -16.18 -9.81
N THR A 89 5.68 -16.72 -9.21
CA THR A 89 6.61 -15.98 -8.36
C THR A 89 8.06 -16.18 -8.79
N ALA A 90 8.92 -15.21 -8.49
CA ALA A 90 10.36 -15.29 -8.68
C ALA A 90 11.08 -14.83 -7.40
N PRO A 91 12.26 -15.42 -7.06
CA PRO A 91 13.01 -15.02 -5.87
C PRO A 91 13.61 -13.62 -6.00
N ALA A 92 13.98 -13.22 -7.22
CA ALA A 92 14.53 -11.91 -7.54
C ALA A 92 13.84 -11.28 -8.76
N ALA A 93 13.88 -9.96 -8.85
CA ALA A 93 13.33 -9.22 -9.99
C ALA A 93 14.13 -9.54 -11.26
N GLY A 94 13.42 -9.87 -12.34
CA GLY A 94 14.05 -10.21 -13.63
C GLY A 94 14.34 -11.70 -13.82
N GLU A 95 14.22 -12.51 -12.77
CA GLU A 95 14.24 -13.96 -12.91
C GLU A 95 12.90 -14.50 -13.45
N PRO A 96 12.89 -15.71 -14.04
CA PRO A 96 11.67 -16.34 -14.49
C PRO A 96 10.67 -16.53 -13.36
N LEU A 97 9.45 -16.06 -13.59
CA LEU A 97 8.31 -16.29 -12.71
C LEU A 97 7.82 -17.73 -12.92
N VAL A 98 7.73 -18.51 -11.85
CA VAL A 98 7.36 -19.94 -11.90
C VAL A 98 6.18 -20.25 -10.99
N ALA A 99 5.42 -21.28 -11.34
CA ALA A 99 4.39 -21.87 -10.49
C ALA A 99 4.31 -23.39 -10.71
N ASP A 100 3.60 -24.06 -9.80
CA ASP A 100 3.38 -25.52 -9.86
C ASP A 100 2.73 -25.95 -11.18
N GLY A 101 2.97 -27.19 -11.60
CA GLY A 101 2.43 -27.73 -12.85
C GLY A 101 3.21 -27.32 -14.11
N GLY A 102 4.38 -26.68 -13.97
CA GLY A 102 5.27 -26.35 -15.10
C GLY A 102 5.02 -24.98 -15.72
N TRP A 103 4.33 -24.09 -15.01
CA TRP A 103 4.21 -22.69 -15.43
C TRP A 103 5.55 -21.98 -15.34
N LYS A 104 5.91 -21.28 -16.41
CA LYS A 104 7.08 -20.40 -16.44
C LYS A 104 6.78 -19.18 -17.29
N MET A 105 7.11 -17.99 -16.81
CA MET A 105 6.91 -16.74 -17.54
C MET A 105 8.09 -15.78 -17.37
N THR A 106 8.47 -15.12 -18.46
CA THR A 106 9.40 -13.99 -18.47
C THR A 106 8.86 -12.87 -19.36
N GLY A 107 9.36 -11.66 -19.19
CA GLY A 107 9.06 -10.53 -20.08
C GLY A 107 8.44 -9.32 -19.36
N THR A 108 7.70 -8.53 -20.12
CA THR A 108 7.13 -7.23 -19.71
C THR A 108 5.63 -7.18 -20.02
N PRO A 109 4.91 -6.14 -19.55
CA PRO A 109 3.49 -5.98 -19.86
C PRO A 109 3.15 -5.85 -21.36
N SER A 110 4.12 -5.66 -22.25
CA SER A 110 3.89 -5.60 -23.71
C SER A 110 4.23 -6.91 -24.43
N LEU A 111 5.18 -7.69 -23.90
CA LEU A 111 5.66 -8.91 -24.52
C LEU A 111 6.11 -9.89 -23.44
N ILE A 112 5.51 -11.09 -23.43
CA ILE A 112 5.91 -12.18 -22.53
C ILE A 112 6.28 -13.43 -23.32
N THR A 113 7.14 -14.24 -22.72
CA THR A 113 7.35 -15.63 -23.08
C THR A 113 6.80 -16.49 -21.95
N ILE A 114 5.89 -17.42 -22.27
CA ILE A 114 5.20 -18.24 -21.30
C ILE A 114 5.23 -19.72 -21.70
N THR A 115 5.43 -20.58 -20.72
CA THR A 115 5.23 -22.03 -20.80
C THR A 115 4.03 -22.38 -19.93
N GLN A 116 3.01 -22.98 -20.54
CA GLN A 116 1.82 -23.46 -19.83
C GLN A 116 1.95 -24.97 -19.58
N PRO A 117 1.31 -25.52 -18.54
CA PRO A 117 1.27 -26.96 -18.30
C PRO A 117 0.85 -27.73 -19.55
N GLY A 118 1.63 -28.74 -19.93
CA GLY A 118 1.35 -29.58 -21.10
C GLY A 118 1.51 -28.89 -22.46
N LYS A 119 1.97 -27.63 -22.51
CA LYS A 119 2.24 -26.90 -23.76
C LYS A 119 3.71 -26.49 -23.87
N GLY A 120 4.15 -26.23 -25.10
CA GLY A 120 5.46 -25.64 -25.36
C GLY A 120 5.54 -24.17 -24.94
N SER A 121 6.77 -23.67 -24.85
CA SER A 121 7.03 -22.24 -24.66
C SER A 121 6.54 -21.43 -25.85
N GLN A 122 5.84 -20.34 -25.61
CA GLN A 122 5.34 -19.45 -26.64
C GLN A 122 5.38 -17.98 -26.23
N THR A 123 5.39 -17.11 -27.23
CA THR A 123 5.38 -15.66 -27.04
C THR A 123 3.96 -15.12 -27.11
N CYS A 124 3.62 -14.18 -26.23
CA CYS A 124 2.34 -13.49 -26.20
C CYS A 124 2.54 -11.97 -26.15
N LYS A 125 1.67 -11.22 -26.83
CA LYS A 125 1.71 -9.75 -26.95
C LYS A 125 0.44 -9.13 -26.42
N SER A 126 0.54 -8.00 -25.72
CA SER A 126 -0.62 -7.23 -25.25
C SER A 126 -1.31 -6.47 -26.36
#